data_AF-A0A7X1IWU0-F1
#
_entry.id   AF-A0A7X1IWU0-F1
#
_cell.length_a   1.000
_cell.length_b   1.000
_cell.length_c   1.000
_cell.angle_alpha   90.00
_cell.angle_beta   90.00
_cell.angle_gamma   90.00
#
_symmetry.space_group_name_H-M   'P 1'
#
loop_
_entity.id
_entity.type
_entity.pdbx_description
1 polymer ?
#
loop_
_entity_poly.entity_id
_entity_poly.type
_entity_poly.pdbx_seq_one_letter_code
_entity_poly.pdbx_strand_id
1 'polypeptide(L)'
;MDGIAGELDGLRVGIREVRASVIDSVPDRALLFVRIDFQGAQANAQSWGDCRASLHAPDGSTWLPMQSYSIRGAIKILASDGKDNGNCNLTEVTENGPTAFDQIYRLPISALDDLTLRVSGYGTRPAALAFPLKPEVRRFRAPSQ
;
A
#
# COMPACT_ATOMS: atom_id res chain seq x y z
N MET A 1 8.86 -12.62 6.30
CA MET A 1 7.69 -11.90 5.75
C MET A 1 6.49 -12.78 6.01
N ASP A 2 5.53 -12.28 6.77
CA ASP A 2 4.26 -12.96 7.02
C ASP A 2 3.22 -12.28 6.10
N GLY A 3 2.50 -13.05 5.27
CA GLY A 3 1.53 -12.52 4.29
C GLY A 3 1.75 -12.97 2.84
N ILE A 4 1.03 -12.33 1.90
CA ILE A 4 1.19 -12.58 0.46
C ILE A 4 2.48 -11.91 -0.02
N ALA A 5 3.34 -12.62 -0.74
CA ALA A 5 4.59 -12.08 -1.27
C ALA A 5 4.89 -12.60 -2.69
N GLY A 6 5.71 -11.85 -3.40
CA GLY A 6 6.22 -12.19 -4.73
C GLY A 6 7.62 -11.62 -4.92
N GLU A 7 8.29 -12.01 -5.99
CA GLU A 7 9.64 -11.55 -6.32
C GLU A 7 9.70 -11.10 -7.77
N LEU A 8 10.37 -9.98 -8.00
CA LEU A 8 10.60 -9.42 -9.33
C LEU A 8 11.99 -8.77 -9.34
N ASP A 9 12.81 -9.12 -10.33
CA ASP A 9 14.17 -8.59 -10.52
C ASP A 9 15.01 -8.56 -9.23
N GLY A 10 14.94 -9.64 -8.45
CA GLY A 10 15.71 -9.82 -7.22
C GLY A 10 15.27 -8.93 -6.05
N LEU A 11 14.08 -8.33 -6.11
CA LEU A 11 13.39 -7.76 -4.97
C LEU A 11 12.17 -8.60 -4.60
N ARG A 12 12.15 -9.07 -3.35
CA ARG A 12 10.98 -9.67 -2.74
C ARG A 12 10.10 -8.57 -2.18
N VAL A 13 8.83 -8.58 -2.56
CA VAL A 13 7.81 -7.64 -2.10
C VAL A 13 6.71 -8.42 -1.39
N GLY A 14 6.39 -8.03 -0.15
CA GLY A 14 5.36 -8.65 0.67
C GLY A 14 4.29 -7.65 1.11
N ILE A 15 3.04 -8.08 1.21
CA ILE A 15 1.96 -7.28 1.80
C ILE A 15 1.82 -7.67 3.26
N ARG A 16 2.23 -6.77 4.15
CA ARG A 16 2.25 -7.00 5.60
C ARG A 16 0.89 -6.69 6.25
N GLU A 17 0.26 -5.60 5.84
CA GLU A 17 -0.99 -5.12 6.46
C GLU A 17 -1.87 -4.43 5.42
N VAL A 18 -3.18 -4.70 5.46
CA VAL A 18 -4.18 -4.04 4.59
C VAL A 18 -5.41 -3.72 5.41
N ARG A 19 -5.74 -2.44 5.56
CA ARG A 19 -6.88 -1.98 6.36
C ARG A 19 -7.64 -0.88 5.68
N ALA A 20 -8.96 -1.00 5.65
CA ALA A 20 -9.83 0.05 5.16
C ALA A 20 -10.54 0.74 6.32
N SER A 21 -10.68 2.05 6.23
CA SER A 21 -11.46 2.84 7.18
C SER A 21 -12.58 3.58 6.47
N VAL A 22 -13.77 3.41 7.00
CA VAL A 22 -15.01 3.98 6.49
C VAL A 22 -15.59 4.87 7.58
N ILE A 23 -15.96 6.10 7.24
CA ILE A 23 -16.65 7.00 8.17
C ILE A 23 -18.14 6.92 7.85
N ASP A 24 -18.97 6.54 8.83
CA ASP A 24 -20.39 6.28 8.62
C ASP A 24 -21.17 7.53 8.14
N SER A 25 -20.71 8.73 8.47
CA SER A 25 -21.32 9.99 8.03
C SER A 25 -20.96 10.40 6.59
N VAL A 26 -19.97 9.74 5.98
CA VAL A 26 -19.53 9.98 4.60
C VAL A 26 -19.31 8.62 3.91
N PRO A 27 -20.39 7.85 3.68
CA PRO A 27 -20.31 6.43 3.33
C PRO A 27 -19.94 6.18 1.87
N ASP A 28 -19.51 7.18 1.11
CA ASP A 28 -19.14 7.02 -0.30
C ASP A 28 -17.63 6.81 -0.49
N ARG A 29 -16.82 6.96 0.55
CA ARG A 29 -15.35 6.85 0.47
C ARG A 29 -14.75 6.03 1.61
N ALA A 30 -13.74 5.25 1.27
CA ALA A 30 -12.85 4.59 2.20
C ALA A 30 -11.43 5.16 2.09
N LEU A 31 -10.74 5.20 3.23
CA LEU A 31 -9.29 5.30 3.27
C LEU A 31 -8.72 3.89 3.38
N LEU A 32 -7.94 3.47 2.38
CA LEU A 32 -7.26 2.17 2.40
C LEU A 32 -5.78 2.40 2.74
N PHE A 33 -5.34 1.77 3.82
CA PHE A 33 -3.95 1.66 4.22
C PHE A 33 -3.38 0.31 3.74
N VAL A 34 -2.18 0.35 3.16
CA VAL A 34 -1.41 -0.83 2.75
C VAL A 34 0.03 -0.67 3.23
N ARG A 35 0.50 -1.62 4.03
CA ARG A 35 1.92 -1.74 4.41
C ARG A 35 2.61 -2.80 3.55
N ILE A 36 3.66 -2.39 2.87
CA ILE A 36 4.42 -3.20 1.93
C ILE A 36 5.84 -3.37 2.46
N ASP A 37 6.32 -4.61 2.52
CA ASP A 37 7.70 -4.95 2.83
C ASP A 37 8.49 -5.17 1.55
N PHE A 38 9.70 -4.63 1.50
CA PHE A 38 10.69 -4.89 0.47
C PHE A 38 11.92 -5.55 1.09
N GLN A 39 12.46 -6.57 0.43
CA GLN A 39 13.71 -7.21 0.82
C GLN A 39 14.49 -7.63 -0.42
N GLY A 40 15.78 -7.33 -0.44
CA GLY A 40 16.69 -7.71 -1.52
C GLY A 40 17.96 -6.87 -1.49
N ALA A 41 18.83 -7.08 -2.47
CA ALA A 41 20.06 -6.31 -2.60
C ALA A 41 19.76 -4.84 -2.88
N GLN A 42 20.56 -3.92 -2.32
CA GLN A 42 20.35 -2.48 -2.52
C GLN A 42 20.51 -2.10 -3.99
N ALA A 43 21.41 -2.78 -4.72
CA ALA A 43 21.59 -2.60 -6.16
C ALA A 43 20.32 -2.95 -6.97
N ASN A 44 19.57 -3.99 -6.56
CA ASN A 44 18.31 -4.35 -7.20
C ASN A 44 17.21 -3.32 -6.87
N ALA A 45 17.18 -2.81 -5.64
CA ALA A 45 16.27 -1.74 -5.26
C ALA A 45 16.50 -0.46 -6.07
N GLN A 46 17.77 -0.12 -6.30
CA GLN A 46 18.15 1.03 -7.12
C GLN A 46 17.85 0.83 -8.61
N SER A 47 17.99 -0.38 -9.15
CA SER A 47 17.74 -0.66 -10.56
C SER A 47 16.27 -0.49 -10.97
N TRP A 48 15.35 -0.65 -10.02
CA TRP A 48 13.92 -0.34 -10.22
C TRP A 48 13.69 1.16 -10.47
N GLY A 49 14.52 2.05 -9.94
CA GLY A 49 14.52 3.50 -10.19
C GLY A 49 13.38 4.31 -9.55
N ASP A 50 12.19 3.73 -9.41
CA ASP A 50 11.07 4.29 -8.65
C ASP A 50 10.28 3.18 -7.94
N CYS A 51 9.34 3.58 -7.09
CA CYS A 51 8.30 2.67 -6.59
C CYS A 51 6.92 3.18 -6.98
N ARG A 52 6.21 2.41 -7.81
CA ARG A 52 4.81 2.62 -8.12
C ARG A 52 3.98 1.48 -7.55
N ALA A 53 3.31 1.76 -6.44
CA ALA A 53 2.27 0.93 -5.86
C ALA A 53 0.91 1.53 -6.27
N SER A 54 0.13 0.84 -7.10
CA SER A 54 -1.16 1.33 -7.59
C SER A 54 -2.24 0.28 -7.38
N LEU A 55 -3.45 0.71 -7.04
CA LEU A 55 -4.61 -0.18 -6.91
C LEU A 55 -5.35 -0.25 -8.23
N HIS A 56 -5.81 -1.45 -8.58
CA HIS A 56 -6.58 -1.75 -9.78
C HIS A 56 -7.84 -2.49 -9.37
N ALA A 57 -8.98 -2.12 -9.94
CA ALA A 57 -10.24 -2.85 -9.83
C ALA A 57 -10.59 -3.54 -11.17
N PRO A 58 -11.46 -4.57 -11.16
CA PRO A 58 -11.89 -5.29 -12.37
C PRO A 58 -12.56 -4.41 -13.42
N ASP A 59 -13.18 -3.30 -13.02
CA ASP A 59 -13.81 -2.33 -13.90
C ASP A 59 -12.81 -1.45 -14.66
N GLY A 60 -11.50 -1.64 -14.44
CA GLY A 60 -10.41 -0.86 -15.05
C GLY A 60 -10.04 0.40 -14.27
N SER A 61 -10.73 0.70 -13.17
CA SER A 61 -10.41 1.84 -12.31
C SER A 61 -9.02 1.65 -11.69
N THR A 62 -8.25 2.73 -11.64
CA THR A 62 -6.91 2.76 -11.04
C THR A 62 -6.79 3.89 -10.02
N TRP A 63 -6.24 3.59 -8.85
CA TRP A 63 -5.94 4.59 -7.82
C TRP A 63 -4.45 4.63 -7.50
N LEU A 64 -3.94 5.84 -7.33
CA LEU A 64 -2.57 6.11 -6.88
C LEU A 64 -2.56 6.50 -5.40
N PRO A 65 -1.44 6.25 -4.70
CA PRO A 65 -1.32 6.56 -3.28
C PRO A 65 -1.28 8.08 -3.09
N MET A 66 -1.96 8.54 -2.06
CA MET A 66 -1.93 9.94 -1.65
C MET A 66 -0.55 10.29 -1.11
N GLN A 67 0.03 11.39 -1.58
CA GLN A 67 1.39 11.83 -1.23
C GLN A 67 1.42 12.96 -0.19
N SER A 68 0.27 13.39 0.35
CA SER A 68 0.20 14.56 1.23
C SER A 68 0.65 14.24 2.66
N TYR A 69 1.56 15.04 3.23
CA TYR A 69 1.93 14.93 4.66
C TYR A 69 0.73 15.07 5.59
N SER A 70 -0.32 15.80 5.21
CA SER A 70 -1.52 15.95 6.03
C SER A 70 -2.28 14.65 6.27
N ILE A 71 -2.14 13.65 5.38
CA ILE A 71 -2.80 12.35 5.55
C ILE A 71 -1.96 11.37 6.38
N ARG A 72 -0.66 11.64 6.59
CA ARG A 72 0.22 10.75 7.35
C ARG A 72 -0.20 10.61 8.81
N GLY A 73 -0.86 11.63 9.37
CA GLY A 73 -1.52 11.54 10.68
C GLY A 73 -2.54 10.39 10.76
N ALA A 74 -3.20 10.03 9.65
CA ALA A 74 -4.11 8.90 9.61
C ALA A 74 -3.40 7.56 9.79
N ILE A 75 -2.13 7.41 9.38
CA ILE A 75 -1.37 6.15 9.53
C ILE A 75 -1.29 5.73 10.99
N LYS A 76 -1.10 6.68 11.91
CA LYS A 76 -1.05 6.41 13.36
C LYS A 76 -2.34 5.78 13.92
N ILE A 77 -3.46 5.99 13.24
CA ILE A 77 -4.77 5.44 13.60
C ILE A 77 -5.02 4.11 12.88
N LEU A 78 -4.52 3.98 11.64
CA LEU A 78 -4.81 2.85 10.76
C LEU A 78 -3.87 1.67 10.99
N ALA A 79 -2.56 1.94 11.11
CA ALA A 79 -1.55 0.92 11.31
C ALA A 79 -1.71 0.24 12.67
N SER A 80 -1.58 -1.08 12.70
CA SER A 80 -1.63 -1.90 13.90
C SER A 80 -0.67 -1.47 15.02
N ASP A 81 0.49 -0.94 14.65
CA ASP A 81 1.54 -0.50 15.57
C ASP A 81 1.58 1.03 15.75
N GLY A 82 0.68 1.76 15.09
CA GLY A 82 0.65 3.23 15.09
C GLY A 82 1.90 3.90 14.51
N LYS A 83 2.79 3.14 13.84
CA LYS A 83 4.01 3.67 13.23
C LYS A 83 3.77 4.06 11.79
N ASP A 84 4.49 5.08 11.35
CA ASP A 84 4.49 5.55 9.98
C ASP A 84 5.87 5.33 9.38
N ASN A 85 5.96 4.42 8.41
CA ASN A 85 7.20 4.04 7.74
C ASN A 85 7.44 4.82 6.45
N GLY A 86 6.65 5.86 6.17
CA GLY A 86 6.80 6.68 4.98
C GLY A 86 6.31 6.02 3.70
N ASN A 87 6.28 6.84 2.64
CA ASN A 87 5.86 6.37 1.33
C ASN A 87 6.92 5.44 0.74
N CYS A 88 6.52 4.64 -0.24
CA CYS A 88 7.38 3.68 -0.88
C CYS A 88 8.61 4.38 -1.47
N ASN A 89 9.79 4.07 -0.93
CA ASN A 89 11.05 4.66 -1.32
C ASN A 89 12.14 3.59 -1.41
N LEU A 90 12.44 3.12 -2.62
CA LEU A 90 13.40 2.01 -2.80
C LEU A 90 14.83 2.38 -2.38
N THR A 91 15.17 3.66 -2.23
CA THR A 91 16.51 4.04 -1.74
C THR A 91 16.77 3.63 -0.29
N GLU A 92 15.70 3.38 0.48
CA GLU A 92 15.76 2.99 1.90
C GLU A 92 15.70 1.46 2.11
N VAL A 93 15.62 0.68 1.03
CA VAL A 93 15.67 -0.79 1.11
C VAL A 93 17.07 -1.22 1.50
N THR A 94 17.15 -2.09 2.52
CA THR A 94 18.42 -2.62 3.03
C THR A 94 18.52 -4.12 2.79
N GLU A 95 19.74 -4.63 2.73
CA GLU A 95 20.00 -6.07 2.52
C GLU A 95 19.83 -6.87 3.82
N ASN A 96 19.85 -6.20 4.97
CA ASN A 96 19.88 -6.81 6.30
C ASN A 96 18.50 -7.27 6.80
N GLY A 97 17.42 -6.99 6.05
CA GLY A 97 16.08 -7.43 6.39
C GLY A 97 14.99 -6.65 5.65
N PRO A 98 13.71 -6.98 5.89
CA PRO A 98 12.60 -6.29 5.26
C PRO A 98 12.51 -4.81 5.69
N THR A 99 12.46 -3.90 4.71
CA THR A 99 12.11 -2.49 4.89
C THR A 99 10.63 -2.30 4.59
N ALA A 100 9.87 -1.73 5.53
CA ALA A 100 8.43 -1.50 5.38
C ALA A 100 8.15 -0.08 4.85
N PHE A 101 7.12 0.06 4.03
CA PHE A 101 6.58 1.35 3.58
C PHE A 101 5.05 1.34 3.62
N ASP A 102 4.47 2.51 3.83
CA ASP A 102 3.05 2.73 4.06
C ASP A 102 2.43 3.53 2.91
N GLN A 103 1.36 2.99 2.32
CA GLN A 103 0.58 3.64 1.27
C GLN A 103 -0.84 3.91 1.76
N ILE A 104 -1.37 5.11 1.51
CA ILE A 104 -2.78 5.43 1.76
C ILE A 104 -3.46 5.79 0.44
N TYR A 105 -4.62 5.20 0.20
CA TYR A 105 -5.46 5.47 -0.96
C TYR A 105 -6.82 5.99 -0.51
N ARG A 106 -7.45 6.79 -1.36
CA ARG A 106 -8.85 7.19 -1.21
C ARG A 106 -9.64 6.66 -2.40
N LEU A 107 -10.63 5.82 -2.13
CA LEU A 107 -11.43 5.14 -3.15
C LEU A 107 -12.88 4.98 -2.68
N PRO A 108 -13.83 4.68 -3.59
CA PRO A 108 -15.19 4.31 -3.20
C PRO A 108 -15.21 3.04 -2.35
N ILE A 109 -16.16 2.93 -1.41
CA ILE A 109 -16.32 1.71 -0.59
C ILE A 109 -16.60 0.49 -1.47
N SER A 110 -17.40 0.66 -2.52
CA SER A 110 -17.77 -0.39 -3.47
C SER A 110 -16.57 -1.00 -4.20
N ALA A 111 -15.42 -0.32 -4.21
CA ALA A 111 -14.21 -0.84 -4.82
C ALA A 111 -13.40 -1.73 -3.88
N LEU A 112 -13.71 -1.84 -2.58
CA LEU A 112 -12.91 -2.59 -1.59
C LEU A 112 -12.95 -4.12 -1.78
N ASP A 113 -13.97 -4.65 -2.45
CA ASP A 113 -14.23 -6.09 -2.51
C ASP A 113 -13.29 -6.85 -3.45
N ASP A 114 -12.80 -6.18 -4.50
CA ASP A 114 -11.93 -6.79 -5.52
C ASP A 114 -10.84 -5.81 -5.95
N LEU A 115 -9.81 -5.67 -5.11
CA LEU A 115 -8.65 -4.83 -5.39
C LEU A 115 -7.42 -5.69 -5.66
N THR A 116 -6.68 -5.30 -6.69
CA THR A 116 -5.32 -5.79 -6.91
C THR A 116 -4.33 -4.64 -6.72
N LEU A 117 -3.39 -4.80 -5.80
CA LEU A 117 -2.22 -3.94 -5.72
C LEU A 117 -1.20 -4.37 -6.77
N ARG A 118 -0.83 -3.45 -7.66
CA ARG A 118 0.29 -3.62 -8.57
C ARG A 118 1.49 -2.82 -8.11
N VAL A 119 2.63 -3.49 -7.94
CA VAL A 119 3.89 -2.89 -7.51
C VAL A 119 4.93 -3.06 -8.61
N SER A 120 5.56 -1.96 -9.04
CA SER A 120 6.56 -1.94 -10.10
C SER A 120 7.53 -0.77 -9.93
N GLY A 121 8.71 -0.90 -10.54
CA GLY A 121 9.64 0.20 -10.76
C GLY A 121 9.69 0.64 -12.22
N TYR A 122 10.29 1.78 -12.53
CA TYR A 122 10.63 2.19 -13.89
C TYR A 122 11.44 1.11 -14.61
N GLY A 123 12.46 0.56 -13.94
CA GLY A 123 13.35 -0.47 -14.49
C GLY A 123 12.68 -1.83 -14.72
N THR A 124 11.54 -2.11 -14.10
CA THR A 124 10.84 -3.39 -14.24
C THR A 124 9.68 -3.33 -15.23
N ARG A 125 9.24 -2.13 -15.64
CA ARG A 125 8.07 -1.98 -16.52
C ARG A 125 8.35 -2.57 -17.91
N PRO A 126 7.37 -3.27 -18.53
CA PRO A 126 5.96 -3.34 -18.15
C PRO A 126 5.61 -4.39 -17.09
N ALA A 127 6.58 -5.17 -16.59
CA ALA A 127 6.35 -6.15 -15.55
C ALA A 127 6.03 -5.48 -14.20
N ALA A 128 5.13 -6.12 -13.46
CA ALA A 128 4.71 -5.68 -12.13
C ALA A 128 4.30 -6.90 -11.31
N LEU A 129 4.60 -6.87 -10.02
CA LEU A 129 3.97 -7.79 -9.07
C LEU A 129 2.51 -7.39 -8.89
N ALA A 130 1.64 -8.38 -8.74
CA ALA A 130 0.20 -8.19 -8.55
C ALA A 130 -0.27 -8.98 -7.33
N PHE A 131 -0.93 -8.30 -6.41
CA PHE A 131 -1.39 -8.87 -5.15
C PHE A 131 -2.88 -8.62 -4.98
N PRO A 132 -3.73 -9.66 -4.97
CA PRO A 132 -5.11 -9.48 -4.57
C PRO A 132 -5.16 -9.05 -3.11
N LEU A 133 -5.91 -8.01 -2.81
CA LEU A 133 -6.04 -7.45 -1.48
C LEU A 133 -7.36 -7.88 -0.85
N LYS A 134 -7.33 -8.14 0.45
CA LYS A 134 -8.52 -8.38 1.28
C LYS A 134 -8.44 -7.47 2.51
N PRO A 135 -8.92 -6.23 2.43
CA PRO A 135 -8.79 -5.28 3.53
C PRO A 135 -9.60 -5.68 4.76
N GLU A 136 -9.01 -5.55 5.96
CA GLU A 136 -9.80 -5.52 7.20
C GLU A 136 -10.54 -4.18 7.26
N VAL A 137 -11.87 -4.21 7.18
CA VAL A 137 -12.70 -2.99 7.15
C VAL A 137 -13.07 -2.56 8.57
N ARG A 138 -12.70 -1.33 8.93
CA ARG A 138 -13.08 -0.67 10.19
C ARG A 138 -14.03 0.48 9.92
N ARG A 139 -15.17 0.49 10.62
CA ARG A 139 -16.16 1.56 10.53
C ARG A 139 -16.02 2.50 11.72
N PHE A 140 -15.98 3.79 11.45
CA PHE A 140 -15.88 4.85 12.45
C PHE A 140 -17.19 5.63 12.43
N ARG A 141 -17.81 5.75 13.60
CA ARG A 141 -18.93 6.68 13.79
C ARG A 141 -18.38 8.10 13.88
N ALA A 142 -19.00 9.02 13.16
CA ALA A 142 -18.78 10.43 13.43
C ALA A 142 -19.24 10.76 14.87
N PRO A 143 -18.56 11.67 15.58
CA PRO A 143 -19.09 12.18 16.85
C PRO A 143 -20.48 12.76 16.59
N SER A 144 -21.45 12.38 17.41
CA SER A 144 -22.75 13.05 17.46
C SER A 144 -22.50 14.53 17.72
N GLN A 145 -22.93 15.41 16.81
CA GLN A 145 -23.02 16.85 17.08
C GLN A 145 -24.17 17.12 18.03
#